data_AF-A0A7Y4QP97-F1
#
_entry.id   AF-A0A7Y4QP97-F1
#
_cell.length_a   1.000
_cell.length_b   1.000
_cell.length_c   1.000
_cell.angle_alpha   90.00
_cell.angle_beta   90.00
_cell.angle_gamma   90.00
#
_symmetry.space_group_name_H-M   'P 1'
#
loop_
_entity.id
_entity.type
_entity.pdbx_description
1 polymer ?
#
loop_
_entity_poly.entity_id
_entity_poly.type
_entity_poly.pdbx_seq_one_letter_code
_entity_poly.pdbx_strand_id
1 'polypeptide(L)'
;MSRQTNQHGLSRYVPDPIARQLRKECGFGCVVCGASVVDYHHIDPEFEDAKQHDPAKMALLCGACHPKVTRHQWSKEKIKEARANPICLKRGFSSSSEWFDYGTEPPTIIIGDITIYRPDYVLRMFGRNLLELKGAETPGGPVRISGWFYDGSDKLMSAVEDNCWKGPIENWDIETIGPRITIRRGPGDIALVLRTEARKALIIERLDMFYQGVRVYADKRGVYFGPPDKELYGFQGEIVNPVCCIEVSKDDGREINSAVQIGVPTKASFTNNTICGAELALCIRGQGLILGVGFRAIKVTGSLVKKCVE
;
A
#
# COMPACT_ATOMS: atom_id res chain seq x y z
N MET A 1 4.69 17.74 -27.66
CA MET A 1 5.45 17.24 -26.50
C MET A 1 5.93 18.45 -25.72
N SER A 2 5.66 18.55 -24.41
CA SER A 2 6.21 19.63 -23.60
C SER A 2 7.74 19.57 -23.65
N ARG A 3 8.41 20.72 -23.77
CA ARG A 3 9.87 20.75 -23.66
C ARG A 3 10.27 20.20 -22.29
N GLN A 4 11.23 19.27 -22.29
CA GLN A 4 11.80 18.68 -21.07
C GLN A 4 12.62 19.72 -20.29
N THR A 5 13.16 20.71 -20.98
CA THR A 5 13.90 21.84 -20.42
C THR A 5 13.23 23.16 -20.81
N ASN A 6 13.26 24.15 -19.92
CA ASN A 6 12.77 25.50 -20.24
C ASN A 6 13.82 26.34 -20.99
N GLN A 7 13.52 27.62 -21.23
CA GLN A 7 14.42 28.55 -21.94
C GLN A 7 15.72 28.86 -21.18
N HIS A 8 15.78 28.53 -19.88
CA HIS A 8 16.94 28.71 -19.02
C HIS A 8 17.74 27.41 -18.81
N GLY A 9 17.37 26.31 -19.49
CA GLY A 9 18.02 25.01 -19.34
C GLY A 9 17.60 24.23 -18.10
N LEU A 10 16.61 24.69 -17.33
CA LEU A 10 16.08 23.97 -16.18
C LEU A 10 15.23 22.78 -16.65
N SER A 11 15.55 21.58 -16.17
CA SER A 11 14.78 20.35 -16.43
C SER A 11 13.45 20.34 -15.67
N ARG A 12 12.45 19.60 -16.16
CA ARG A 12 11.23 19.30 -15.38
C ARG A 12 11.47 18.33 -14.23
N TYR A 13 12.58 17.59 -14.24
CA TYR A 13 12.97 16.71 -13.15
C TYR A 13 13.38 17.54 -11.91
N VAL A 14 12.58 17.41 -10.85
CA VAL A 14 12.88 18.03 -9.55
C VAL A 14 13.79 17.09 -8.74
N PRO A 15 14.99 17.51 -8.32
CA PRO A 15 15.91 16.69 -7.53
C PRO A 15 15.28 16.15 -6.23
N ASP A 16 15.59 14.90 -5.88
CA ASP A 16 14.97 14.18 -4.76
C ASP A 16 14.94 14.94 -3.42
N PRO A 17 16.01 15.66 -2.99
CA PRO A 17 15.96 16.42 -1.74
C PRO A 17 14.89 17.53 -1.76
N ILE A 18 14.79 18.24 -2.88
CA ILE A 18 13.83 19.33 -3.12
C ILE A 18 12.42 18.75 -3.24
N ALA A 19 12.26 17.67 -4.01
CA ALA A 19 11.00 16.98 -4.21
C ALA A 19 10.42 16.45 -2.88
N ARG A 20 11.25 15.78 -2.05
CA ARG A 20 10.85 15.30 -0.73
C ARG A 20 10.46 16.44 0.21
N GLN A 21 11.23 17.52 0.23
CA GLN A 21 10.90 18.71 1.03
C GLN A 21 9.52 19.25 0.62
N LEU A 22 9.28 19.43 -0.68
CA LEU A 22 7.99 19.87 -1.22
C LEU A 22 6.84 18.95 -0.81
N ARG A 23 7.03 17.64 -0.93
CA ARG A 23 6.03 16.65 -0.55
C ARG A 23 5.65 16.77 0.92
N LYS A 24 6.62 16.87 1.83
CA LYS A 24 6.36 17.08 3.26
C LYS A 24 5.60 18.37 3.52
N GLU A 25 6.08 19.48 2.98
CA GLU A 25 5.51 20.81 3.22
C GLU A 25 4.09 20.97 2.64
N CYS A 26 3.74 20.18 1.61
CA CYS A 26 2.39 20.12 1.06
C CYS A 26 1.49 19.07 1.73
N GLY A 27 2.03 18.21 2.61
CA GLY A 27 1.30 17.10 3.23
C GLY A 27 1.04 15.92 2.28
N PHE A 28 1.97 15.63 1.38
CA PHE A 28 1.95 14.49 0.44
C PHE A 28 0.81 14.48 -0.60
N GLY A 29 0.16 15.62 -0.82
CA GLY A 29 -0.91 15.72 -1.81
C GLY A 29 -1.15 17.14 -2.29
N CYS A 30 -2.16 17.28 -3.13
CA CYS A 30 -2.56 18.55 -3.72
C CYS A 30 -2.93 19.54 -2.61
N VAL A 31 -2.25 20.69 -2.57
CA VAL A 31 -2.47 21.69 -1.51
C VAL A 31 -3.90 22.24 -1.47
N VAL A 32 -4.63 22.13 -2.58
CA VAL A 32 -6.00 22.62 -2.73
C VAL A 32 -7.07 21.60 -2.33
N CYS A 33 -7.02 20.37 -2.86
CA CYS A 33 -8.08 19.37 -2.68
C CYS A 33 -7.67 18.12 -1.89
N GLY A 34 -6.36 17.89 -1.70
CA GLY A 34 -5.83 16.77 -0.94
C GLY A 34 -5.62 15.47 -1.72
N ALA A 35 -5.84 15.48 -3.04
CA ALA A 35 -5.54 14.36 -3.93
C ALA A 35 -4.05 13.94 -3.84
N SER A 36 -3.77 12.65 -3.69
CA SER A 36 -2.40 12.12 -3.53
C SER A 36 -1.66 11.82 -4.84
N VAL A 37 -2.36 11.81 -5.97
CA VAL A 37 -1.76 11.75 -7.31
C VAL A 37 -1.55 13.18 -7.81
N VAL A 38 -0.29 13.58 -7.93
CA VAL A 38 0.09 15.00 -8.06
C VAL A 38 1.29 15.20 -8.98
N ASP A 39 1.38 16.42 -9.50
CA ASP A 39 2.51 16.98 -10.22
C ASP A 39 3.14 18.13 -9.44
N TYR A 40 4.43 18.38 -9.70
CA TYR A 40 5.15 19.54 -9.17
C TYR A 40 4.82 20.79 -9.99
N HIS A 41 4.28 21.80 -9.33
CA HIS A 41 3.89 23.07 -9.92
C HIS A 41 4.82 24.19 -9.49
N HIS A 42 5.35 24.95 -10.45
CA HIS A 42 6.07 26.20 -10.19
C HIS A 42 5.07 27.35 -10.12
N ILE A 43 5.00 28.02 -8.97
CA ILE A 43 4.01 29.07 -8.71
C ILE A 43 4.53 30.41 -9.26
N ASP A 44 5.75 30.80 -8.88
CA ASP A 44 6.29 32.13 -9.15
C ASP A 44 7.84 32.16 -9.06
N PRO A 45 8.57 32.23 -10.18
CA PRO A 45 8.09 32.28 -11.56
C PRO A 45 7.47 30.95 -12.02
N GLU A 46 6.74 30.97 -13.12
CA GLU A 46 6.29 29.74 -13.80
C GLU A 46 7.49 28.95 -14.33
N PHE A 47 7.26 27.66 -14.62
CA PHE A 47 8.33 26.78 -15.09
C PHE A 47 9.05 27.33 -16.32
N GLU A 48 8.37 28.04 -17.22
CA GLU A 48 8.99 28.60 -18.43
C GLU A 48 10.08 29.64 -18.11
N ASP A 49 9.90 30.40 -17.02
CA ASP A 49 10.80 31.47 -16.57
C ASP A 49 11.64 31.09 -15.32
N ALA A 50 11.42 29.92 -14.75
CA ALA A 50 12.14 29.45 -13.58
C ALA A 50 13.62 29.14 -13.88
N LYS A 51 14.53 29.59 -13.01
CA LYS A 51 15.97 29.28 -13.15
C LYS A 51 16.42 28.14 -12.25
N GLN A 52 15.59 27.76 -11.27
CA GLN A 52 15.85 26.70 -10.30
C GLN A 52 14.54 26.13 -9.77
N HIS A 53 14.61 24.95 -9.17
CA HIS A 53 13.52 24.41 -8.35
C HIS A 53 13.65 24.94 -6.92
N ASP A 54 12.80 25.89 -6.55
CA ASP A 54 12.74 26.45 -5.20
C ASP A 54 11.49 25.93 -4.48
N PRO A 55 11.62 25.10 -3.42
CA PRO A 55 10.50 24.57 -2.66
C PRO A 55 9.52 25.63 -2.14
N ALA A 56 10.01 26.83 -1.81
CA ALA A 56 9.19 27.93 -1.30
C ALA A 56 8.30 28.55 -2.40
N LYS A 57 8.65 28.33 -3.67
CA LYS A 57 7.96 28.87 -4.86
C LYS A 57 7.24 27.78 -5.65
N MET A 58 7.08 26.60 -5.05
CA MET A 58 6.49 25.43 -5.68
C MET A 58 5.42 24.80 -4.78
N ALA A 59 4.51 24.06 -5.40
CA ALA A 59 3.46 23.31 -4.72
C ALA A 59 3.19 21.98 -5.42
N LEU A 60 2.50 21.07 -4.73
CA LEU A 60 1.89 19.90 -5.32
C LEU A 60 0.46 20.22 -5.77
N LEU A 61 0.14 19.90 -7.02
CA LEU A 61 -1.22 20.00 -7.57
C LEU A 61 -1.60 18.71 -8.29
N CYS A 62 -2.85 18.25 -8.15
CA CYS A 62 -3.34 17.09 -8.89
C CYS A 62 -3.73 17.44 -10.33
N GLY A 63 -3.95 16.41 -11.15
CA GLY A 63 -4.38 16.56 -12.56
C GLY A 63 -5.69 17.33 -12.76
N ALA A 64 -6.53 17.48 -11.73
CA ALA A 64 -7.75 18.30 -11.79
C ALA A 64 -7.51 19.78 -11.40
N CYS A 65 -6.56 20.05 -10.51
CA CYS A 65 -6.27 21.41 -10.02
C CYS A 65 -5.20 22.11 -10.87
N HIS A 66 -4.19 21.36 -11.32
CA HIS A 66 -3.08 21.89 -12.10
C HIS A 66 -3.55 22.61 -13.39
N PRO A 67 -4.45 22.03 -14.23
CA PRO A 67 -4.90 22.69 -15.45
C PRO A 67 -5.70 23.96 -15.21
N LYS A 68 -6.36 24.09 -14.05
CA LYS A 68 -7.13 25.30 -13.72
C LYS A 68 -6.22 26.51 -13.53
N VAL A 69 -5.01 26.28 -13.00
CA VAL A 69 -3.98 27.33 -12.87
C VAL A 69 -3.34 27.63 -14.22
N THR A 70 -2.89 26.59 -14.94
CA THR A 70 -2.20 26.79 -16.23
C THR A 70 -3.10 27.35 -17.34
N ARG A 71 -4.42 27.20 -17.22
CA ARG A 71 -5.42 27.79 -18.13
C ARG A 71 -6.01 29.10 -17.60
N HIS A 72 -5.41 29.67 -16.55
CA HIS A 72 -5.82 30.94 -15.93
C HIS A 72 -7.27 30.99 -15.42
N GLN A 73 -7.87 29.83 -15.12
CA GLN A 73 -9.17 29.77 -14.41
C GLN A 73 -8.99 30.06 -12.92
N TRP A 74 -7.83 29.73 -12.37
CA TRP A 74 -7.41 30.06 -11.01
C TRP A 74 -6.15 30.93 -11.04
N SER A 75 -6.11 31.90 -10.13
CA SER A 75 -4.96 32.79 -9.96
C SER A 75 -3.81 32.10 -9.22
N LYS A 76 -2.60 32.66 -9.34
CA LYS A 76 -1.42 32.18 -8.60
C LYS A 76 -1.57 32.46 -7.11
N GLU A 77 -2.22 33.56 -6.76
CA GLU A 77 -2.53 33.98 -5.38
C GLU A 77 -3.33 32.88 -4.67
N LYS A 78 -4.33 32.29 -5.33
CA LYS A 78 -5.08 31.15 -4.80
C LYS A 78 -4.17 29.98 -4.42
N ILE A 79 -3.15 29.69 -5.23
CA ILE A 79 -2.21 28.61 -4.97
C ILE A 79 -1.24 28.99 -3.85
N LYS A 80 -0.78 30.24 -3.78
CA LYS A 80 0.03 30.76 -2.67
C LYS A 80 -0.73 30.64 -1.34
N GLU A 81 -2.01 31.02 -1.31
CA GLU A 81 -2.89 30.90 -0.14
C GLU A 81 -3.08 29.43 0.27
N ALA A 82 -3.37 28.54 -0.69
CA ALA A 82 -3.50 27.10 -0.42
C ALA A 82 -2.18 26.48 0.07
N ARG A 83 -1.04 26.93 -0.48
CA ARG A 83 0.29 26.46 -0.11
C ARG A 83 0.70 26.90 1.31
N ALA A 84 0.26 28.08 1.74
CA ALA A 84 0.48 28.57 3.09
C ALA A 84 -0.31 27.77 4.14
N ASN A 85 -1.44 27.15 3.73
CA ASN A 85 -2.26 26.35 4.62
C ASN A 85 -2.85 25.12 3.91
N PRO A 86 -2.01 24.12 3.53
CA PRO A 86 -2.41 22.99 2.70
C PRO A 86 -3.52 22.16 3.31
N ILE A 87 -4.50 21.77 2.48
CA ILE A 87 -5.64 20.98 2.96
C ILE A 87 -5.22 19.62 3.53
N CYS A 88 -4.16 18.99 3.01
CA CYS A 88 -3.63 17.74 3.54
C CYS A 88 -3.14 17.89 4.99
N LEU A 89 -2.42 18.97 5.28
CA LEU A 89 -1.89 19.25 6.62
C LEU A 89 -3.03 19.53 7.61
N LYS A 90 -4.07 20.25 7.19
CA LYS A 90 -5.28 20.47 8.00
C LYS A 90 -6.02 19.17 8.34
N ARG A 91 -6.11 18.26 7.36
CA ARG A 91 -6.83 16.98 7.49
C ARG A 91 -6.01 15.90 8.18
N GLY A 92 -4.68 16.02 8.20
CA GLY A 92 -3.77 14.99 8.70
C GLY A 92 -3.41 13.92 7.66
N PHE A 93 -3.91 14.00 6.43
CA PHE A 93 -3.61 13.01 5.39
C PHE A 93 -3.85 13.55 3.97
N SER A 94 -3.16 12.96 3.01
CA SER A 94 -3.52 13.00 1.59
C SER A 94 -4.39 11.78 1.23
N SER A 95 -5.24 11.90 0.21
CA SER A 95 -6.15 10.81 -0.17
C SER A 95 -6.46 10.78 -1.65
N SER A 96 -6.71 9.60 -2.23
CA SER A 96 -7.21 9.48 -3.60
C SER A 96 -8.08 8.24 -3.77
N SER A 97 -9.26 8.42 -4.34
CA SER A 97 -10.12 7.32 -4.81
C SER A 97 -9.79 6.88 -6.24
N GLU A 98 -8.97 7.65 -6.96
CA GLU A 98 -8.64 7.45 -8.37
C GLU A 98 -7.26 6.80 -8.58
N TRP A 99 -6.62 6.36 -7.49
CA TRP A 99 -5.29 5.74 -7.56
C TRP A 99 -5.31 4.36 -8.27
N PHE A 100 -6.45 3.67 -8.25
CA PHE A 100 -6.62 2.37 -8.90
C PHE A 100 -7.87 2.35 -9.79
N ASP A 101 -7.78 1.67 -10.95
CA ASP A 101 -8.92 1.44 -11.84
C ASP A 101 -9.71 0.22 -11.34
N TYR A 102 -10.60 0.47 -10.37
CA TYR A 102 -11.44 -0.54 -9.76
C TYR A 102 -12.50 -1.05 -10.77
N GLY A 103 -12.47 -2.34 -11.06
CA GLY A 103 -13.46 -3.02 -11.90
C GLY A 103 -14.61 -3.65 -11.11
N THR A 104 -15.57 -4.23 -11.83
CA THR A 104 -16.66 -5.04 -11.24
C THR A 104 -16.15 -6.41 -10.74
N GLU A 105 -15.02 -6.87 -11.26
CA GLU A 105 -14.36 -8.10 -10.85
C GLU A 105 -13.21 -7.82 -9.87
N PRO A 106 -12.99 -8.70 -8.88
CA PRO A 106 -11.85 -8.60 -7.96
C PRO A 106 -10.52 -8.62 -8.72
N PRO A 107 -9.58 -7.70 -8.46
CA PRO A 107 -8.24 -7.78 -9.03
C PRO A 107 -7.48 -8.97 -8.44
N THR A 108 -6.47 -9.43 -9.17
CA THR A 108 -5.45 -10.32 -8.60
C THR A 108 -4.67 -9.56 -7.53
N ILE A 109 -4.49 -10.14 -6.35
CA ILE A 109 -3.66 -9.54 -5.31
C ILE A 109 -2.29 -10.22 -5.35
N ILE A 110 -1.23 -9.43 -5.50
CA ILE A 110 0.14 -9.94 -5.48
C ILE A 110 0.84 -9.32 -4.28
N ILE A 111 1.42 -10.14 -3.40
CA ILE A 111 2.18 -9.67 -2.24
C ILE A 111 3.52 -10.39 -2.24
N GLY A 112 4.60 -9.65 -2.50
CA GLY A 112 5.89 -10.27 -2.73
C GLY A 112 5.83 -11.28 -3.88
N ASP A 113 6.11 -12.54 -3.58
CA ASP A 113 6.01 -13.68 -4.52
C ASP A 113 4.74 -14.55 -4.32
N ILE A 114 3.75 -14.06 -3.56
CA ILE A 114 2.44 -14.71 -3.46
C ILE A 114 1.48 -14.07 -4.46
N THR A 115 0.85 -14.90 -5.30
CA THR A 115 -0.25 -14.50 -6.18
C THR A 115 -1.58 -15.05 -5.69
N ILE A 116 -2.58 -14.19 -5.54
CA ILE A 116 -3.86 -14.51 -4.92
C ILE A 116 -5.01 -14.15 -5.85
N TYR A 117 -5.86 -15.13 -6.13
CA TYR A 117 -7.01 -14.99 -7.02
C TYR A 117 -8.34 -15.08 -6.27
N ARG A 118 -9.20 -14.08 -6.46
CA ARG A 118 -10.56 -13.99 -5.91
C ARG A 118 -10.63 -14.20 -4.37
N PRO A 119 -9.85 -13.46 -3.57
CA PRO A 119 -9.96 -13.51 -2.12
C PRO A 119 -11.16 -12.69 -1.61
N ASP A 120 -11.76 -13.11 -0.50
CA ASP A 120 -12.64 -12.22 0.28
C ASP A 120 -11.80 -11.48 1.35
N TYR A 121 -10.95 -12.21 2.08
CA TYR A 121 -9.96 -11.67 3.02
C TYR A 121 -8.56 -12.07 2.60
N VAL A 122 -7.66 -11.09 2.48
CA VAL A 122 -6.26 -11.35 2.12
C VAL A 122 -5.41 -11.53 3.36
N LEU A 123 -5.50 -10.61 4.32
CA LEU A 123 -4.74 -10.65 5.56
C LEU A 123 -5.67 -10.37 6.73
N ARG A 124 -5.79 -11.34 7.62
CA ARG A 124 -6.49 -11.20 8.90
C ARG A 124 -5.51 -11.43 10.04
N MET A 125 -5.47 -10.53 11.01
CA MET A 125 -4.60 -10.64 12.16
C MET A 125 -5.36 -10.37 13.45
N PHE A 126 -5.31 -11.30 14.39
CA PHE A 126 -5.93 -11.22 15.71
C PHE A 126 -7.40 -10.78 15.65
N GLY A 127 -8.15 -11.37 14.72
CA GLY A 127 -9.58 -11.12 14.50
C GLY A 127 -9.90 -9.89 13.64
N ARG A 128 -8.92 -9.03 13.33
CA ARG A 128 -9.09 -7.85 12.47
C ARG A 128 -8.74 -8.15 11.01
N ASN A 129 -9.59 -7.73 10.09
CA ASN A 129 -9.30 -7.76 8.65
C ASN A 129 -8.37 -6.59 8.33
N LEU A 130 -7.11 -6.87 8.00
CA LEU A 130 -6.12 -5.85 7.65
C LEU A 130 -6.01 -5.63 6.14
N LEU A 131 -6.45 -6.58 5.32
CA LEU A 131 -6.63 -6.40 3.88
C LEU A 131 -7.79 -7.28 3.43
N GLU A 132 -8.82 -6.67 2.88
CA GLU A 132 -10.07 -7.32 2.48
C GLU A 132 -10.62 -6.78 1.16
N LEU A 133 -11.35 -7.63 0.46
CA LEU A 133 -12.11 -7.29 -0.73
C LEU A 133 -13.59 -7.62 -0.47
N LYS A 134 -14.46 -6.69 -0.80
CA LYS A 134 -15.91 -6.86 -0.75
C LYS A 134 -16.48 -6.71 -2.15
N GLY A 135 -17.62 -7.35 -2.37
CA GLY A 135 -18.44 -7.07 -3.53
C GLY A 135 -18.84 -5.59 -3.61
N ALA A 136 -19.30 -5.21 -4.80
CA ALA A 136 -19.80 -3.87 -5.04
C ALA A 136 -20.93 -3.51 -4.07
N GLU A 137 -20.97 -2.24 -3.68
CA GLU A 137 -22.06 -1.71 -2.85
C GLU A 137 -23.40 -1.75 -3.59
N THR A 138 -23.38 -1.51 -4.90
CA THR A 138 -24.55 -1.54 -5.78
C THR A 138 -24.32 -2.52 -6.93
N PRO A 139 -25.39 -3.13 -7.49
CA PRO A 139 -25.28 -3.99 -8.66
C PRO A 139 -24.58 -3.28 -9.82
N GLY A 140 -23.53 -3.88 -10.37
CA GLY A 140 -22.72 -3.31 -11.46
C GLY A 140 -21.68 -2.27 -11.01
N GLY A 141 -21.58 -1.96 -9.71
CA GLY A 141 -20.55 -1.10 -9.16
C GLY A 141 -19.17 -1.77 -9.08
N PRO A 142 -18.12 -1.00 -8.73
CA PRO A 142 -16.79 -1.55 -8.54
C PRO A 142 -16.70 -2.40 -7.27
N VAL A 143 -15.83 -3.41 -7.26
CA VAL A 143 -15.42 -4.09 -6.03
C VAL A 143 -14.82 -3.09 -5.04
N ARG A 144 -14.93 -3.38 -3.74
CA ARG A 144 -14.40 -2.53 -2.68
C ARG A 144 -13.20 -3.18 -2.03
N ILE A 145 -12.11 -2.43 -1.94
CA ILE A 145 -10.87 -2.86 -1.30
C ILE A 145 -10.66 -2.00 -0.06
N SER A 146 -10.34 -2.65 1.06
CA SER A 146 -9.91 -1.96 2.26
C SER A 146 -8.67 -2.62 2.85
N GLY A 147 -7.75 -1.83 3.40
CA GLY A 147 -6.58 -2.34 4.10
C GLY A 147 -5.90 -1.31 4.98
N TRP A 148 -5.17 -1.77 5.99
CA TRP A 148 -4.53 -0.93 7.00
C TRP A 148 -3.11 -1.41 7.27
N PHE A 149 -2.13 -0.53 7.08
CA PHE A 149 -0.71 -0.82 7.21
C PHE A 149 -0.11 0.00 8.34
N TYR A 150 0.53 -0.66 9.30
CA TYR A 150 1.05 -0.04 10.54
C TYR A 150 2.57 -0.20 10.66
N ASP A 151 3.23 0.79 11.26
CA ASP A 151 4.65 0.70 11.58
C ASP A 151 4.89 -0.02 12.92
N GLY A 152 6.17 -0.18 13.30
CA GLY A 152 6.58 -0.82 14.55
C GLY A 152 6.20 -0.06 15.83
N SER A 153 5.65 1.15 15.71
CA SER A 153 5.12 1.96 16.81
C SER A 153 3.58 1.96 16.85
N ASP A 154 2.95 0.97 16.18
CA ASP A 154 1.50 0.84 16.00
C ASP A 154 0.83 2.05 15.32
N LYS A 155 1.62 2.89 14.62
CA LYS A 155 1.09 4.04 13.90
C LYS A 155 0.71 3.66 12.47
N LEU A 156 -0.42 4.17 12.01
CA LEU A 156 -0.87 3.95 10.65
C LEU A 156 0.07 4.62 9.64
N MET A 157 0.70 3.82 8.77
CA MET A 157 1.51 4.30 7.65
C MET A 157 0.65 4.59 6.42
N SER A 158 -0.38 3.79 6.18
CA SER A 158 -1.33 3.99 5.08
C SER A 158 -2.60 3.18 5.32
N ALA A 159 -3.69 3.64 4.73
CA ALA A 159 -4.90 2.85 4.63
C ALA A 159 -5.49 2.94 3.21
N VAL A 160 -6.24 1.92 2.85
CA VAL A 160 -7.25 1.98 1.79
C VAL A 160 -8.58 1.75 2.51
N GLU A 161 -9.52 2.67 2.38
CA GLU A 161 -10.85 2.54 2.98
C GLU A 161 -11.87 2.65 1.86
N ASP A 162 -12.54 1.54 1.54
CA ASP A 162 -13.52 1.44 0.46
C ASP A 162 -13.04 2.15 -0.82
N ASN A 163 -11.92 1.67 -1.38
CA ASN A 163 -11.27 2.19 -2.59
C ASN A 163 -10.62 3.58 -2.46
N CYS A 164 -10.70 4.23 -1.30
CA CYS A 164 -10.02 5.49 -1.03
C CYS A 164 -8.68 5.25 -0.35
N TRP A 165 -7.58 5.41 -1.10
CA TRP A 165 -6.25 5.40 -0.51
C TRP A 165 -6.04 6.64 0.36
N LYS A 166 -5.35 6.47 1.50
CA LYS A 166 -4.99 7.51 2.45
C LYS A 166 -3.52 7.37 2.88
N GLY A 167 -2.83 8.51 2.90
CA GLY A 167 -1.46 8.67 3.35
C GLY A 167 -1.36 9.71 4.45
N PRO A 168 -1.21 9.30 5.72
CA PRO A 168 -1.00 10.18 6.85
C PRO A 168 0.23 11.10 6.68
N ILE A 169 0.13 12.33 7.15
CA ILE A 169 1.18 13.36 6.99
C ILE A 169 2.41 13.12 7.87
N GLU A 170 2.32 12.19 8.80
CA GLU A 170 3.39 11.90 9.74
C GLU A 170 4.40 10.87 9.20
N ASN A 171 4.15 10.31 8.02
CA ASN A 171 5.13 9.49 7.31
C ASN A 171 6.40 10.29 7.01
N TRP A 172 7.56 9.63 6.98
CA TRP A 172 8.80 10.32 6.62
C TRP A 172 8.83 10.70 5.15
N ASP A 173 8.28 9.90 4.25
CA ASP A 173 8.04 10.31 2.86
C ASP A 173 6.96 9.43 2.24
N ILE A 174 6.14 10.03 1.38
CA ILE A 174 5.19 9.33 0.52
C ILE A 174 5.41 9.87 -0.89
N GLU A 175 5.71 8.98 -1.82
CA GLU A 175 6.01 9.34 -3.20
C GLU A 175 5.17 8.52 -4.17
N THR A 176 4.50 9.22 -5.08
CA THR A 176 3.71 8.62 -6.16
C THR A 176 4.44 8.84 -7.49
N ILE A 177 4.88 7.77 -8.14
CA ILE A 177 5.51 7.80 -9.48
C ILE A 177 4.76 6.82 -10.39
N GLY A 178 4.01 7.37 -11.34
CA GLY A 178 3.14 6.57 -12.21
C GLY A 178 2.17 5.71 -11.39
N PRO A 179 2.15 4.38 -11.58
CA PRO A 179 1.26 3.49 -10.83
C PRO A 179 1.79 3.11 -9.44
N ARG A 180 2.98 3.59 -9.04
CA ARG A 180 3.63 3.20 -7.78
C ARG A 180 3.47 4.25 -6.70
N ILE A 181 3.08 3.81 -5.50
CA ILE A 181 3.18 4.58 -4.25
C ILE A 181 4.26 3.94 -3.38
N THR A 182 5.24 4.74 -2.96
CA THR A 182 6.31 4.32 -2.05
C THR A 182 6.20 5.09 -0.74
N ILE A 183 6.18 4.38 0.38
CA ILE A 183 6.18 4.95 1.73
C ILE A 183 7.49 4.58 2.42
N ARG A 184 8.12 5.59 3.03
CA ARG A 184 9.39 5.46 3.72
C ARG A 184 9.27 5.94 5.16
N ARG A 185 10.00 5.28 6.07
CA ARG A 185 10.14 5.69 7.48
C ARG A 185 11.42 6.49 7.74
N GLY A 186 12.37 6.43 6.81
CA GLY A 186 13.63 7.15 6.87
C GLY A 186 14.43 7.00 5.57
N PRO A 187 15.65 7.58 5.51
CA PRO A 187 16.56 7.38 4.38
C PRO A 187 16.84 5.89 4.16
N GLY A 188 16.52 5.38 2.96
CA GLY A 188 16.71 3.96 2.61
C GLY A 188 15.70 2.98 3.24
N ASP A 189 14.96 3.39 4.26
CA ASP A 189 13.97 2.55 4.94
C ASP A 189 12.60 2.65 4.26
N ILE A 190 12.38 1.76 3.29
CA ILE A 190 11.13 1.59 2.56
C ILE A 190 10.22 0.61 3.32
N ALA A 191 9.06 1.08 3.76
CA ALA A 191 8.10 0.28 4.51
C ALA A 191 6.99 -0.30 3.63
N LEU A 192 6.58 0.41 2.57
CA LEU A 192 5.54 -0.07 1.67
C LEU A 192 5.79 0.41 0.24
N VAL A 193 5.66 -0.50 -0.72
CA VAL A 193 5.60 -0.18 -2.15
C VAL A 193 4.35 -0.83 -2.72
N LEU A 194 3.37 0.01 -3.04
CA LEU A 194 2.15 -0.40 -3.75
C LEU A 194 2.32 -0.08 -5.23
N ARG A 195 1.90 -1.00 -6.09
CA ARG A 195 1.81 -0.80 -7.53
C ARG A 195 0.46 -1.30 -8.04
N THR A 196 -0.08 -0.56 -8.99
CA THR A 196 -1.31 -0.96 -9.68
C THR A 196 -1.05 -1.42 -11.10
N GLU A 197 -1.83 -2.41 -11.53
CA GLU A 197 -2.02 -2.74 -12.94
C GLU A 197 -3.50 -2.64 -13.26
N ALA A 198 -3.86 -1.69 -14.12
CA ALA A 198 -5.26 -1.34 -14.42
C ALA A 198 -6.08 -2.58 -14.76
N ARG A 199 -7.19 -2.78 -14.03
CA ARG A 199 -8.13 -3.92 -14.14
C ARG A 199 -7.53 -5.31 -14.02
N LYS A 200 -6.29 -5.42 -13.53
CA LYS A 200 -5.55 -6.69 -13.48
C LYS A 200 -5.14 -7.03 -12.06
N ALA A 201 -4.33 -6.18 -11.44
CA ALA A 201 -3.70 -6.52 -10.19
C ALA A 201 -3.44 -5.32 -9.28
N LEU A 202 -3.59 -5.58 -7.98
CA LEU A 202 -3.05 -4.74 -6.90
C LEU A 202 -1.83 -5.46 -6.33
N ILE A 203 -0.68 -4.80 -6.38
CA ILE A 203 0.63 -5.42 -6.15
C ILE A 203 1.30 -4.71 -4.98
N ILE A 204 1.65 -5.48 -3.96
CA ILE A 204 2.48 -5.07 -2.82
C ILE A 204 3.89 -5.58 -3.11
N GLU A 205 4.71 -4.77 -3.78
CA GLU A 205 6.08 -5.12 -4.19
C GLU A 205 7.02 -5.26 -2.98
N ARG A 206 6.76 -4.46 -1.93
CA ARG A 206 7.47 -4.51 -0.65
C ARG A 206 6.52 -4.16 0.48
N LEU A 207 6.63 -4.88 1.58
CA LEU A 207 5.93 -4.59 2.83
C LEU A 207 6.86 -4.84 4.01
N ASP A 208 6.84 -3.94 4.97
CA ASP A 208 7.47 -4.13 6.28
C ASP A 208 6.60 -3.43 7.32
N MET A 209 5.56 -4.13 7.78
CA MET A 209 4.58 -3.64 8.72
C MET A 209 4.56 -4.47 10.00
N PHE A 210 3.95 -3.92 11.05
CA PHE A 210 3.88 -4.55 12.35
C PHE A 210 2.45 -4.45 12.88
N TYR A 211 1.97 -5.51 13.52
CA TYR A 211 0.65 -5.47 14.14
C TYR A 211 0.59 -6.42 15.33
N GLN A 212 0.30 -5.87 16.52
CA GLN A 212 0.21 -6.62 17.78
C GLN A 212 1.42 -7.54 18.03
N GLY A 213 2.63 -7.00 17.84
CA GLY A 213 3.88 -7.73 18.09
C GLY A 213 4.30 -8.73 17.00
N VAL A 214 3.58 -8.83 15.90
CA VAL A 214 3.96 -9.63 14.73
C VAL A 214 4.40 -8.72 13.60
N ARG A 215 5.60 -8.95 13.06
CA ARG A 215 6.09 -8.35 11.84
C ARG A 215 5.54 -9.10 10.63
N VAL A 216 5.03 -8.37 9.64
CA VAL A 216 4.67 -8.86 8.32
C VAL A 216 5.61 -8.23 7.32
N TYR A 217 6.43 -9.05 6.69
CA TYR A 217 7.44 -8.63 5.72
C TYR A 217 7.18 -9.28 4.37
N ALA A 218 7.22 -8.52 3.28
CA ALA A 218 7.11 -9.05 1.94
C ALA A 218 8.18 -8.48 1.01
N ASP A 219 8.76 -9.35 0.20
CA ASP A 219 9.66 -9.00 -0.89
C ASP A 219 9.49 -9.99 -2.07
N LYS A 220 10.34 -9.87 -3.08
CA LYS A 220 10.36 -10.73 -4.27
C LYS A 220 10.55 -12.24 -4.03
N ARG A 221 10.75 -12.68 -2.78
CA ARG A 221 10.94 -14.09 -2.40
C ARG A 221 9.77 -14.66 -1.59
N GLY A 222 8.78 -13.84 -1.24
CA GLY A 222 7.58 -14.29 -0.54
C GLY A 222 7.07 -13.30 0.48
N VAL A 223 6.16 -13.80 1.33
CA VAL A 223 5.60 -13.06 2.47
C VAL A 223 5.93 -13.83 3.73
N TYR A 224 6.46 -13.13 4.71
CA TYR A 224 7.06 -13.64 5.92
C TYR A 224 6.43 -13.01 7.15
N PHE A 225 6.39 -13.79 8.23
CA PHE A 225 5.74 -13.48 9.49
C PHE A 225 6.63 -13.94 10.63
N GLY A 226 6.64 -13.18 11.71
CA GLY A 226 7.37 -13.56 12.91
C GLY A 226 7.51 -12.40 13.89
N PRO A 227 8.13 -12.64 15.05
CA PRO A 227 8.55 -11.56 15.93
C PRO A 227 9.53 -10.60 15.21
N PRO A 228 9.51 -9.29 15.52
CA PRO A 228 10.34 -8.28 14.85
C PRO A 228 11.82 -8.63 14.72
N ASP A 229 12.39 -9.22 15.77
CA ASP A 229 13.83 -9.43 15.96
C ASP A 229 14.25 -10.92 15.81
N LYS A 230 13.41 -11.73 15.17
CA LYS A 230 13.60 -13.19 15.06
C LYS A 230 13.43 -13.66 13.61
N GLU A 231 13.97 -14.84 13.31
CA GLU A 231 13.77 -15.49 12.00
C GLU A 231 12.28 -15.48 11.61
N LEU A 232 11.99 -14.99 10.41
CA LEU A 232 10.65 -14.90 9.88
C LEU A 232 10.37 -16.15 9.02
N TYR A 233 9.14 -16.66 9.13
CA TYR A 233 8.65 -17.79 8.34
C TYR A 233 7.56 -17.34 7.40
N GLY A 234 7.55 -17.90 6.20
CA GLY A 234 6.72 -17.37 5.14
C GLY A 234 6.26 -18.39 4.12
N PHE A 235 5.57 -17.88 3.13
CA PHE A 235 5.06 -18.63 1.99
C PHE A 235 5.36 -17.89 0.69
N GLN A 236 5.57 -18.65 -0.37
CA GLN A 236 5.62 -18.18 -1.75
C GLN A 236 4.79 -19.11 -2.63
N GLY A 237 4.19 -18.57 -3.69
CA GLY A 237 3.39 -19.35 -4.64
C GLY A 237 2.02 -18.75 -4.93
N GLU A 238 1.02 -19.60 -5.13
CA GLU A 238 -0.30 -19.25 -5.63
C GLU A 238 -1.42 -19.75 -4.70
N ILE A 239 -2.42 -18.89 -4.50
CA ILE A 239 -3.64 -19.18 -3.74
C ILE A 239 -4.87 -18.81 -4.59
N VAL A 240 -5.78 -19.74 -4.82
CA VAL A 240 -6.98 -19.55 -5.65
C VAL A 240 -8.26 -19.78 -4.84
N ASN A 241 -9.20 -18.84 -4.96
CA ASN A 241 -10.52 -18.83 -4.31
C ASN A 241 -10.53 -18.91 -2.76
N PRO A 242 -9.57 -18.31 -2.04
CA PRO A 242 -9.61 -18.35 -0.59
C PRO A 242 -10.76 -17.50 -0.05
N VAL A 243 -11.47 -17.99 0.98
CA VAL A 243 -12.29 -17.10 1.83
C VAL A 243 -11.33 -16.19 2.60
N CYS A 244 -10.36 -16.78 3.30
CA CYS A 244 -9.26 -16.07 3.94
C CYS A 244 -7.92 -16.60 3.41
N CYS A 245 -7.03 -15.75 2.90
CA CYS A 245 -5.72 -16.18 2.40
C CYS A 245 -4.77 -16.46 3.56
N ILE A 246 -4.57 -15.45 4.41
CA ILE A 246 -3.60 -15.47 5.49
C ILE A 246 -4.30 -15.05 6.78
N GLU A 247 -4.29 -15.93 7.78
CA GLU A 247 -4.78 -15.63 9.11
C GLU A 247 -3.67 -15.81 10.17
N VAL A 248 -3.40 -14.73 10.90
CA VAL A 248 -2.52 -14.73 12.08
C VAL A 248 -3.39 -14.65 13.31
N SER A 249 -3.26 -15.63 14.21
CA SER A 249 -4.04 -15.67 15.45
C SER A 249 -3.23 -16.25 16.59
N LYS A 250 -3.72 -16.05 17.82
CA LYS A 250 -3.26 -16.87 18.95
C LYS A 250 -3.71 -18.30 18.68
N ASP A 251 -2.81 -19.25 18.84
CA ASP A 251 -3.16 -20.66 18.69
C ASP A 251 -4.00 -21.10 19.88
N ASP A 252 -5.29 -21.37 19.62
CA ASP A 252 -6.27 -21.93 20.56
C ASP A 252 -6.74 -23.33 20.15
N GLY A 253 -6.05 -23.95 19.18
CA GLY A 253 -6.38 -25.27 18.64
C GLY A 253 -7.62 -25.31 17.73
N ARG A 254 -8.24 -24.18 17.40
CA ARG A 254 -9.37 -24.14 16.48
C ARG A 254 -8.92 -24.17 15.02
N GLU A 255 -9.64 -24.96 14.23
CA GLU A 255 -9.53 -24.87 12.78
C GLU A 255 -10.19 -23.59 12.28
N ILE A 256 -9.45 -22.87 11.44
CA ILE A 256 -9.92 -21.65 10.77
C ILE A 256 -9.94 -21.89 9.27
N ASN A 257 -10.89 -21.25 8.59
CA ASN A 257 -11.08 -21.38 7.14
C ASN A 257 -10.13 -20.45 6.37
N SER A 258 -8.81 -20.63 6.58
CA SER A 258 -7.75 -19.87 5.92
C SER A 258 -6.81 -20.79 5.11
N ALA A 259 -6.29 -20.30 3.99
CA ALA A 259 -5.32 -21.04 3.18
C ALA A 259 -3.96 -21.21 3.89
N VAL A 260 -3.50 -20.14 4.54
CA VAL A 260 -2.27 -20.09 5.35
C VAL A 260 -2.62 -19.63 6.76
N GLN A 261 -2.36 -20.50 7.74
CA GLN A 261 -2.59 -20.21 9.15
C GLN A 261 -1.26 -20.02 9.87
N ILE A 262 -1.15 -18.92 10.62
CA ILE A 262 0.00 -18.60 11.46
C ILE A 262 -0.47 -18.55 12.91
N GLY A 263 -0.05 -19.54 13.68
CA GLY A 263 -0.29 -19.60 15.12
C GLY A 263 0.84 -18.92 15.88
N VAL A 264 0.52 -17.91 16.69
CA VAL A 264 1.38 -17.44 17.77
C VAL A 264 1.15 -18.37 18.97
N PRO A 265 2.12 -19.23 19.35
CA PRO A 265 1.88 -20.32 20.29
C PRO A 265 1.47 -19.80 21.67
N THR A 266 0.43 -20.42 22.26
CA THR A 266 0.10 -20.25 23.68
C THR A 266 0.40 -21.53 24.49
N LYS A 267 0.22 -22.72 23.89
CA LYS A 267 0.76 -24.04 24.27
C LYS A 267 0.83 -24.92 23.00
N ALA A 268 1.90 -25.69 22.82
CA ALA A 268 2.22 -26.33 21.54
C ALA A 268 1.37 -27.56 21.19
N SER A 269 0.70 -27.55 20.03
CA SER A 269 0.53 -28.74 19.17
C SER A 269 0.07 -28.32 17.76
N PHE A 270 0.79 -28.71 16.71
CA PHE A 270 0.42 -28.45 15.31
C PHE A 270 0.44 -29.75 14.50
N THR A 271 -0.46 -29.89 13.51
CA THR A 271 -0.49 -31.03 12.57
C THR A 271 -0.40 -30.58 11.11
N ASN A 272 0.36 -31.38 10.35
CA ASN A 272 0.59 -31.44 8.89
C ASN A 272 1.04 -30.16 8.14
N ASN A 273 2.14 -30.32 7.37
CA ASN A 273 2.87 -29.30 6.60
C ASN A 273 3.14 -28.00 7.38
N THR A 274 3.78 -28.18 8.53
CA THR A 274 4.11 -27.12 9.46
C THR A 274 5.61 -26.83 9.43
N ILE A 275 6.01 -25.56 9.29
CA ILE A 275 7.32 -25.13 9.78
C ILE A 275 7.09 -24.51 11.16
N CYS A 276 7.82 -25.02 12.15
CA CYS A 276 7.83 -24.53 13.51
C CYS A 276 9.16 -23.82 13.79
N GLY A 277 9.08 -22.57 14.26
CA GLY A 277 10.11 -21.96 15.09
C GLY A 277 9.67 -22.03 16.56
N ALA A 278 10.58 -21.77 17.51
CA ALA A 278 10.27 -21.85 18.95
C ALA A 278 9.10 -20.94 19.39
N GLU A 279 8.72 -19.93 18.60
CA GLU A 279 7.75 -18.88 18.93
C GLU A 279 6.68 -18.63 17.84
N LEU A 280 6.66 -19.43 16.76
CA LEU A 280 5.69 -19.30 15.67
C LEU A 280 5.50 -20.65 14.95
N ALA A 281 4.26 -20.97 14.58
CA ALA A 281 4.00 -22.08 13.67
C ALA A 281 3.20 -21.63 12.45
N LEU A 282 3.63 -22.11 11.29
CA LEU A 282 3.04 -21.79 10.00
C LEU A 282 2.53 -23.08 9.37
N CYS A 283 1.24 -23.16 9.10
CA CYS A 283 0.57 -24.30 8.48
C CYS A 283 -0.06 -23.90 7.14
N ILE A 284 0.17 -24.73 6.11
CA ILE A 284 -0.52 -24.62 4.82
C ILE A 284 -1.63 -25.68 4.76
N ARG A 285 -2.85 -25.26 4.47
CA ARG A 285 -3.99 -26.17 4.23
C ARG A 285 -4.30 -26.25 2.73
N GLY A 286 -4.79 -27.41 2.27
CA GLY A 286 -5.30 -27.57 0.90
C GLY A 286 -4.26 -27.81 -0.21
N GLN A 287 -3.10 -28.40 0.09
CA GLN A 287 -2.18 -28.86 -0.96
C GLN A 287 -2.82 -29.98 -1.78
N GLY A 288 -3.09 -29.72 -3.06
CA GLY A 288 -3.43 -30.76 -4.05
C GLY A 288 -4.81 -31.45 -3.92
N LEU A 289 -5.71 -31.04 -3.01
CA LEU A 289 -7.05 -31.64 -2.89
C LEU A 289 -8.18 -30.62 -3.06
N ILE A 290 -9.11 -30.96 -3.97
CA ILE A 290 -10.46 -30.38 -4.08
C ILE A 290 -11.37 -31.21 -3.16
N LEU A 291 -11.90 -30.64 -2.09
CA LEU A 291 -12.90 -31.30 -1.23
C LEU A 291 -14.23 -30.51 -1.19
N GLY A 292 -15.23 -31.09 -1.86
CA GLY A 292 -16.64 -31.28 -1.44
C GLY A 292 -17.51 -30.13 -0.91
N VAL A 293 -18.58 -29.87 -1.68
CA VAL A 293 -19.96 -29.39 -1.37
C VAL A 293 -20.17 -28.46 -0.16
N GLY A 294 -20.46 -27.19 -0.44
CA GLY A 294 -20.89 -26.17 0.53
C GLY A 294 -19.86 -25.07 0.81
N PHE A 295 -18.59 -25.33 0.51
CA PHE A 295 -17.48 -24.38 0.65
C PHE A 295 -16.81 -24.11 -0.72
N ARG A 296 -16.26 -22.90 -0.93
CA ARG A 296 -15.43 -22.60 -2.11
C ARG A 296 -14.20 -23.51 -2.09
N ALA A 297 -13.97 -24.27 -3.18
CA ALA A 297 -12.75 -25.07 -3.31
C ALA A 297 -11.53 -24.15 -3.39
N ILE A 298 -10.66 -24.24 -2.39
CA ILE A 298 -9.39 -23.49 -2.30
C ILE A 298 -8.28 -24.33 -2.93
N LYS A 299 -7.45 -23.72 -3.77
CA LYS A 299 -6.22 -24.35 -4.28
C LYS A 299 -5.01 -23.57 -3.78
N VAL A 300 -4.05 -24.26 -3.18
CA VAL A 300 -2.76 -23.71 -2.77
C VAL A 300 -1.63 -24.48 -3.45
N THR A 301 -0.73 -23.76 -4.13
CA THR A 301 0.46 -24.33 -4.76
C THR A 301 1.65 -23.45 -4.44
N GLY A 302 2.67 -23.98 -3.77
CA GLY A 302 3.80 -23.17 -3.33
C GLY A 302 4.71 -23.89 -2.35
N SER A 303 5.56 -23.12 -1.68
CA SER A 303 6.52 -23.65 -0.70
C SER A 303 6.63 -22.74 0.50
N LEU A 304 6.95 -23.35 1.64
CA LEU A 304 7.32 -22.60 2.83
C LEU A 304 8.73 -22.03 2.65
N VAL A 305 8.93 -20.80 3.09
CA VAL A 305 10.19 -20.06 3.01
C VAL A 305 10.54 -19.48 4.38
N LYS A 306 11.80 -19.08 4.55
CA LYS A 306 12.27 -18.41 5.77
C LYS A 306 13.21 -17.26 5.43
N LYS A 307 13.29 -16.28 6.32
CA LYS A 307 14.13 -15.09 6.18
C LYS A 307 14.77 -14.71 7.51
N CYS A 308 16.09 -14.55 7.51
CA CYS A 308 16.80 -14.01 8.66
C CYS A 308 16.52 -12.49 8.75
N VAL A 309 16.37 -11.98 9.97
CA VAL A 309 16.24 -10.53 10.20
C VAL A 309 17.62 -9.92 10.03
N GLU A 310 17.71 -8.92 9.14
CA GLU A 310 18.84 -8.01 9.01
C GLU A 310 18.70 -6.85 10.00
#